data_AF-A0A1F7YWY0-F1
#
_entry.id   AF-A0A1F7YWY0-F1
#
_cell.length_a   1.000
_cell.length_b   1.000
_cell.length_c   1.000
_cell.angle_alpha   90.00
_cell.angle_beta   90.00
_cell.angle_gamma   90.00
#
_symmetry.space_group_name_H-M   'P 1'
#
loop_
_entity.id
_entity.type
_entity.pdbx_description
1 polymer ?
#
loop_
_entity_poly.entity_id
_entity_poly.type
_entity_poly.pdbx_seq_one_letter_code
_entity_poly.pdbx_strand_id
1 'polypeptide(L)'
;MKIKLALFLFLFFLLLPASALAAKSASQSPNTTKLEELQIKKEQQSRLLQQKKDELRQKLEAKKATQAAKLTELRQARIRAFWERLQKRLLAHIERLEKLIGRMESRLAKIKAEDSSIDTSNTETELEKAKNILADTKIKLEDTNISLEDLLISEDPKEAFQKVRATIQEIREDLMEVHSILVHEIGIIKGLRVGQGEAIPTSSVSATPIPTLTVTPTPTTEPTITP
;
A
#
# COMPACT_ATOMS: atom_id res chain seq x y z
N MET A 1 15.67 34.14 -42.54
CA MET A 1 15.88 34.38 -44.00
C MET A 1 15.05 33.38 -44.80
N LYS A 2 14.49 33.79 -45.95
CA LYS A 2 14.05 32.94 -47.08
C LYS A 2 12.91 31.92 -46.84
N ILE A 3 11.70 32.44 -46.63
CA ILE A 3 10.48 31.84 -47.19
C ILE A 3 10.56 31.98 -48.72
N LYS A 4 10.91 30.93 -49.49
CA LYS A 4 10.70 30.80 -50.96
C LYS A 4 10.93 29.36 -51.49
N LEU A 5 10.02 28.40 -51.23
CA LEU A 5 10.01 27.13 -52.01
C LEU A 5 8.68 26.35 -52.01
N ALA A 6 7.56 27.01 -52.32
CA ALA A 6 6.30 26.33 -52.66
C ALA A 6 5.44 27.11 -53.68
N LEU A 7 6.02 28.12 -54.34
CA LEU A 7 5.36 29.01 -55.29
C LEU A 7 5.76 28.66 -56.73
N PHE A 8 5.66 27.36 -57.07
CA PHE A 8 6.13 26.81 -58.35
C PHE A 8 5.17 25.77 -58.96
N LEU A 9 3.87 25.88 -58.65
CA LEU A 9 2.83 25.06 -59.30
C LEU A 9 1.55 25.87 -59.57
N PHE A 10 1.74 27.17 -59.88
CA PHE A 10 0.70 28.12 -60.27
C PHE A 10 0.90 28.61 -61.73
N LEU A 11 1.51 27.79 -62.58
CA LEU A 11 1.89 28.19 -63.95
C LEU A 11 1.75 27.05 -64.99
N PHE A 12 0.63 26.33 -64.98
CA PHE A 12 0.33 25.36 -66.05
C PHE A 12 -1.17 25.12 -66.32
N PHE A 13 -2.00 26.16 -66.34
CA PHE A 13 -3.37 26.03 -66.86
C PHE A 13 -3.87 27.31 -67.53
N LEU A 14 -3.16 27.71 -68.59
CA LEU A 14 -3.56 28.84 -69.45
C LEU A 14 -3.28 28.50 -70.92
N LEU A 15 -4.05 27.57 -71.46
CA LEU A 15 -4.19 27.36 -72.91
C LEU A 15 -5.62 26.89 -73.22
N LEU A 16 -6.40 27.74 -73.89
CA LEU A 16 -7.68 27.36 -74.49
C LEU A 16 -7.43 26.38 -75.66
N PRO A 17 -8.47 25.61 -76.04
CA PRO A 17 -9.12 26.00 -77.29
C PRO A 17 -10.64 26.17 -77.14
N ALA A 18 -11.18 27.12 -77.89
CA ALA A 18 -12.62 27.30 -78.05
C ALA A 18 -13.21 26.19 -78.93
N SER A 19 -14.35 25.63 -78.54
CA SER A 19 -15.15 24.72 -79.37
C SER A 19 -16.64 24.84 -79.05
N ALA A 20 -17.44 25.00 -80.11
CA ALA A 20 -18.88 24.72 -80.18
C ALA A 20 -19.82 25.42 -79.20
N LEU A 21 -20.34 26.57 -79.65
CA LEU A 21 -21.67 27.06 -79.31
C LEU A 21 -22.73 25.98 -79.60
N ALA A 22 -23.24 25.32 -78.57
CA ALA A 22 -24.41 24.44 -78.67
C ALA A 22 -25.63 25.16 -78.08
N ALA A 23 -26.43 25.80 -78.94
CA ALA A 23 -27.70 26.41 -78.56
C ALA A 23 -28.71 25.33 -78.17
N LYS A 24 -28.69 24.91 -76.90
CA LYS A 24 -29.63 23.93 -76.37
C LYS A 24 -30.99 24.60 -76.19
N SER A 25 -31.94 24.20 -77.02
CA SER A 25 -33.31 24.71 -77.00
C SER A 25 -33.96 24.55 -75.61
N ALA A 26 -34.71 25.57 -75.21
CA ALA A 26 -35.50 25.57 -74.00
C ALA A 26 -36.69 24.60 -74.15
N SER A 27 -36.46 23.33 -73.84
CA SER A 27 -37.51 22.36 -73.55
C SER A 27 -37.53 22.10 -72.05
N GLN A 28 -38.38 22.83 -71.33
CA GLN A 28 -38.65 22.59 -69.92
C GLN A 28 -39.40 21.26 -69.76
N SER A 29 -38.64 20.17 -69.62
CA SER A 29 -39.18 18.85 -69.33
C SER A 29 -39.51 18.74 -67.84
N PRO A 30 -40.70 18.27 -67.43
CA PRO A 30 -41.10 18.15 -66.02
C PRO A 30 -40.33 17.08 -65.23
N ASN A 31 -39.29 16.47 -65.81
CA ASN A 31 -38.37 15.54 -65.15
C ASN A 31 -37.10 16.21 -64.61
N THR A 32 -36.71 17.41 -65.07
CA THR A 32 -35.47 18.07 -64.57
C THR A 32 -35.66 18.61 -63.16
N THR A 33 -36.78 19.29 -62.90
CA THR A 33 -37.13 19.81 -61.56
C THR A 33 -37.21 18.72 -60.50
N LYS A 34 -37.78 17.55 -60.83
CA LYS A 34 -37.83 16.39 -59.91
C LYS A 34 -36.44 15.87 -59.54
N LEU A 35 -35.46 15.95 -60.44
CA LEU A 35 -34.08 15.54 -60.16
C LEU A 35 -33.36 16.55 -59.24
N GLU A 36 -33.57 17.84 -59.46
CA GLU A 36 -33.03 18.90 -58.58
C GLU A 36 -33.62 18.81 -57.17
N GLU A 37 -34.94 18.60 -57.02
CA GLU A 37 -35.57 18.37 -55.72
C GLU A 37 -35.00 17.14 -54.98
N LEU A 38 -34.71 16.06 -55.70
CA LEU A 38 -34.10 14.86 -55.12
C LEU A 38 -32.66 15.10 -54.69
N GLN A 39 -31.88 15.89 -55.44
CA GLN A 39 -30.54 16.30 -55.04
C GLN A 39 -30.56 17.18 -53.78
N ILE A 40 -31.44 18.18 -53.73
CA ILE A 40 -31.63 19.05 -52.55
C ILE A 40 -32.04 18.23 -51.32
N LYS A 41 -33.00 17.31 -51.45
CA LYS A 41 -33.39 16.39 -50.36
C LYS A 41 -32.23 15.51 -49.90
N LYS A 42 -31.40 15.01 -50.83
CA LYS A 42 -30.22 14.18 -50.50
C LYS A 42 -29.14 14.98 -49.78
N GLU A 43 -28.91 16.24 -50.17
CA GLU A 43 -28.01 17.16 -49.47
C GLU A 43 -28.52 17.55 -48.08
N GLN A 44 -29.82 17.83 -47.96
CA GLN A 44 -30.43 18.11 -46.64
C GLN A 44 -30.29 16.89 -45.72
N GLN A 45 -30.54 15.68 -46.22
CA GLN A 45 -30.32 14.44 -45.46
C GLN A 45 -28.84 14.21 -45.10
N SER A 46 -27.89 14.46 -46.01
CA SER A 46 -26.47 14.28 -45.70
C SER A 46 -25.99 15.28 -44.64
N ARG A 47 -26.40 16.56 -44.74
CA ARG A 47 -26.12 17.59 -43.73
C ARG A 47 -26.71 17.23 -42.37
N LEU A 48 -27.97 16.78 -42.31
CA LEU A 48 -28.61 16.30 -41.07
C LEU A 48 -27.91 15.08 -40.48
N LEU A 49 -27.42 14.15 -41.31
CA LEU A 49 -26.65 12.99 -40.85
C LEU A 49 -25.25 13.37 -40.34
N GLN A 50 -24.60 14.38 -40.95
CA GLN A 50 -23.34 14.94 -40.45
C GLN A 50 -23.55 15.62 -39.10
N GLN A 51 -24.52 16.54 -38.99
CA GLN A 51 -24.90 17.20 -37.73
C GLN A 51 -25.17 16.17 -36.61
N LYS A 52 -25.97 15.13 -36.87
CA LYS A 52 -26.22 14.05 -35.90
C LYS A 52 -24.96 13.25 -35.52
N LYS A 53 -24.04 12.99 -36.47
CA LYS A 53 -22.76 12.32 -36.17
C LYS A 53 -21.85 13.18 -35.31
N ASP A 54 -21.79 14.48 -35.59
CA ASP A 54 -20.91 15.40 -34.87
C ASP A 54 -21.48 15.72 -33.46
N GLU A 55 -22.80 15.88 -33.32
CA GLU A 55 -23.46 15.90 -32.01
C GLU A 55 -23.19 14.62 -31.19
N LEU A 56 -23.25 13.44 -31.82
CA LEU A 56 -22.98 12.17 -31.14
C LEU A 56 -21.51 12.08 -30.70
N ARG A 57 -20.56 12.53 -31.53
CA ARG A 57 -19.14 12.63 -31.17
C ARG A 57 -18.92 13.55 -29.99
N GLN A 58 -19.45 14.78 -30.02
CA GLN A 58 -19.37 15.73 -28.91
C GLN A 58 -19.99 15.17 -27.62
N LYS A 59 -21.17 14.53 -27.71
CA LYS A 59 -21.81 13.88 -26.54
C LYS A 59 -20.99 12.71 -26.01
N LEU A 60 -20.29 11.96 -26.85
CA LEU A 60 -19.39 10.88 -26.43
C LEU A 60 -18.10 11.41 -25.81
N GLU A 61 -17.51 12.48 -26.34
CA GLU A 61 -16.32 13.13 -25.81
C GLU A 61 -16.59 13.77 -24.45
N ALA A 62 -17.70 14.50 -24.30
CA ALA A 62 -18.15 15.04 -23.01
C ALA A 62 -18.42 13.93 -21.97
N LYS A 63 -19.02 12.80 -22.39
CA LYS A 63 -19.20 11.62 -21.51
C LYS A 63 -17.86 10.97 -21.14
N LYS A 64 -16.90 10.87 -22.06
CA LYS A 64 -15.56 10.35 -21.77
C LYS A 64 -14.81 11.23 -20.78
N ALA A 65 -14.81 12.55 -20.98
CA ALA A 65 -14.16 13.51 -20.08
C ALA A 65 -14.76 13.44 -18.66
N THR A 66 -16.09 13.48 -18.54
CA THR A 66 -16.77 13.39 -17.24
C THR A 66 -16.62 12.03 -16.56
N GLN A 67 -16.51 10.93 -17.30
CA GLN A 67 -16.18 9.61 -16.74
C GLN A 67 -14.72 9.53 -16.30
N ALA A 68 -13.78 10.08 -17.08
CA ALA A 68 -12.36 10.11 -16.73
C ALA A 68 -12.13 10.87 -15.41
N ALA A 69 -12.72 12.07 -15.26
CA ALA A 69 -12.65 12.87 -14.04
C ALA A 69 -13.21 12.11 -12.80
N LYS A 70 -14.38 11.48 -12.94
CA LYS A 70 -14.95 10.64 -11.86
C LYS A 70 -14.06 9.44 -11.51
N LEU A 71 -13.39 8.84 -12.49
CA LEU A 71 -12.47 7.74 -12.25
C LEU A 71 -11.17 8.19 -11.55
N THR A 72 -10.67 9.39 -11.83
CA THR A 72 -9.52 9.97 -11.12
C THR A 72 -9.88 10.32 -9.67
N GLU A 73 -11.02 10.98 -9.43
CA GLU A 73 -11.53 11.28 -8.08
C GLU A 73 -11.70 10.01 -7.24
N LEU A 74 -12.39 9.00 -7.79
CA LEU A 74 -12.59 7.71 -7.10
C LEU A 74 -11.27 6.96 -6.84
N ARG A 75 -10.26 7.12 -7.70
CA ARG A 75 -8.92 6.56 -7.47
C ARG A 75 -8.22 7.29 -6.33
N GLN A 76 -8.18 8.62 -6.35
CA GLN A 76 -7.57 9.43 -5.29
C GLN A 76 -8.22 9.15 -3.93
N ALA A 77 -9.56 9.11 -3.86
CA ALA A 77 -10.29 8.80 -2.64
C ALA A 77 -9.96 7.40 -2.09
N ARG A 78 -9.82 6.38 -2.96
CA ARG A 78 -9.39 5.03 -2.55
C ARG A 78 -7.96 5.01 -2.03
N ILE A 79 -7.04 5.78 -2.64
CA ILE A 79 -5.64 5.88 -2.19
C ILE A 79 -5.58 6.56 -0.82
N ARG A 80 -6.21 7.72 -0.63
CA ARG A 80 -6.29 8.40 0.69
C ARG A 80 -6.88 7.51 1.76
N ALA A 81 -8.04 6.89 1.50
CA ALA A 81 -8.68 5.99 2.46
C ALA A 81 -7.84 4.72 2.76
N PHE A 82 -6.99 4.26 1.83
CA PHE A 82 -6.02 3.20 2.11
C PHE A 82 -4.85 3.72 2.96
N TRP A 83 -4.29 4.88 2.61
CA TRP A 83 -3.19 5.51 3.32
C TRP A 83 -3.53 5.80 4.76
N GLU A 84 -4.66 6.45 5.05
CA GLU A 84 -5.10 6.72 6.44
C GLU A 84 -5.16 5.45 7.28
N ARG A 85 -5.69 4.35 6.74
CA ARG A 85 -5.77 3.05 7.44
C ARG A 85 -4.39 2.44 7.67
N LEU A 86 -3.45 2.66 6.76
CA LEU A 86 -2.07 2.22 6.90
C LEU A 86 -1.31 3.06 7.92
N GLN A 87 -1.36 4.39 7.80
CA GLN A 87 -0.76 5.36 8.72
C GLN A 87 -1.25 5.14 10.16
N LYS A 88 -2.57 5.00 10.38
CA LYS A 88 -3.15 4.66 11.70
C LYS A 88 -2.58 3.35 12.28
N ARG A 89 -2.33 2.34 11.45
CA ARG A 89 -1.70 1.07 11.87
C ARG A 89 -0.21 1.22 12.17
N LEU A 90 0.52 2.03 11.40
CA LEU A 90 1.96 2.28 11.61
C LEU A 90 2.19 3.10 12.89
N LEU A 91 1.42 4.18 13.09
CA LEU A 91 1.44 4.98 14.33
C LEU A 91 1.12 4.12 15.57
N ALA A 92 0.09 3.27 15.51
CA ALA A 92 -0.23 2.34 16.60
C ALA A 92 0.85 1.26 16.83
N HIS A 93 1.69 0.95 15.82
CA HIS A 93 2.83 0.07 16.00
C HIS A 93 3.99 0.81 16.68
N ILE A 94 4.31 2.02 16.24
CA ILE A 94 5.30 2.92 16.86
C ILE A 94 4.97 3.12 18.35
N GLU A 95 3.74 3.52 18.68
CA GLU A 95 3.27 3.73 20.06
C GLU A 95 3.45 2.48 20.94
N ARG A 96 3.25 1.28 20.37
CA ARG A 96 3.45 0.01 21.09
C ARG A 96 4.93 -0.25 21.37
N LEU A 97 5.82 0.06 20.42
CA LEU A 97 7.26 -0.11 20.58
C LEU A 97 7.83 0.91 21.57
N GLU A 98 7.37 2.17 21.54
CA GLU A 98 7.70 3.19 22.54
C GLU A 98 7.29 2.77 23.96
N LYS A 99 6.06 2.25 24.12
CA LYS A 99 5.59 1.68 25.39
C LYS A 99 6.41 0.47 25.85
N LEU A 100 6.99 -0.29 24.93
CA LEU A 100 7.87 -1.42 25.27
C LEU A 100 9.25 -0.94 25.71
N ILE A 101 9.84 0.03 25.00
CA ILE A 101 11.08 0.73 25.39
C ILE A 101 10.96 1.29 26.80
N GLY A 102 9.95 2.11 27.09
CA GLY A 102 9.77 2.71 28.42
C GLY A 102 9.58 1.69 29.55
N ARG A 103 9.01 0.51 29.25
CA ARG A 103 8.93 -0.61 30.22
C ARG A 103 10.29 -1.26 30.46
N MET A 104 11.12 -1.39 29.43
CA MET A 104 12.48 -1.91 29.54
C MET A 104 13.38 -0.93 30.32
N GLU A 105 13.34 0.37 30.01
CA GLU A 105 14.03 1.42 30.78
C GLU A 105 13.66 1.38 32.27
N SER A 106 12.36 1.28 32.57
CA SER A 106 11.87 1.16 33.96
C SER A 106 12.39 -0.10 34.66
N ARG A 107 12.60 -1.22 33.94
CA ARG A 107 13.20 -2.42 34.53
C ARG A 107 14.70 -2.30 34.70
N LEU A 108 15.43 -1.69 33.75
CA LEU A 108 16.87 -1.42 33.86
C LEU A 108 17.17 -0.53 35.07
N ALA A 109 16.40 0.55 35.26
CA ALA A 109 16.52 1.41 36.44
C ALA A 109 16.31 0.64 37.76
N LYS A 110 15.38 -0.32 37.79
CA LYS A 110 15.18 -1.20 38.95
C LYS A 110 16.33 -2.18 39.17
N ILE A 111 16.84 -2.80 38.11
CA ILE A 111 17.98 -3.73 38.17
C ILE A 111 19.21 -3.01 38.73
N LYS A 112 19.54 -1.81 38.21
CA LYS A 112 20.64 -0.97 38.73
C LYS A 112 20.48 -0.57 40.20
N ALA A 113 19.25 -0.45 40.69
CA ALA A 113 18.96 -0.13 42.08
C ALA A 113 18.92 -1.37 43.00
N GLU A 114 18.57 -2.54 42.45
CA GLU A 114 18.57 -3.84 43.13
C GLU A 114 20.00 -4.39 43.29
N ASP A 115 20.82 -4.32 42.24
CA ASP A 115 22.21 -4.82 42.22
C ASP A 115 23.06 -4.02 41.22
N SER A 116 24.00 -3.22 41.74
CA SER A 116 24.91 -2.39 40.93
C SER A 116 26.08 -3.17 40.30
N SER A 117 26.22 -4.47 40.56
CA SER A 117 27.22 -5.34 39.92
C SER A 117 26.76 -5.92 38.57
N ILE A 118 25.47 -5.79 38.24
CA ILE A 118 24.92 -6.22 36.96
C ILE A 118 25.22 -5.16 35.90
N ASP A 119 26.07 -5.50 34.93
CA ASP A 119 26.32 -4.66 33.76
C ASP A 119 25.08 -4.64 32.84
N THR A 120 24.60 -3.44 32.53
CA THR A 120 23.47 -3.18 31.62
C THR A 120 23.87 -2.34 30.41
N SER A 121 25.16 -2.01 30.24
CA SER A 121 25.63 -1.02 29.26
C SER A 121 25.24 -1.38 27.82
N ASN A 122 25.38 -2.65 27.44
CA ASN A 122 25.00 -3.14 26.11
C ASN A 122 23.50 -2.95 25.85
N THR A 123 22.66 -3.31 26.82
CA THR A 123 21.21 -3.17 26.69
C THR A 123 20.79 -1.71 26.60
N GLU A 124 21.40 -0.79 27.35
CA GLU A 124 21.12 0.64 27.22
C GLU A 124 21.50 1.18 25.82
N THR A 125 22.61 0.71 25.26
CA THR A 125 23.05 1.03 23.89
C THR A 125 22.04 0.54 22.84
N GLU A 126 21.55 -0.70 22.96
CA GLU A 126 20.55 -1.27 22.05
C GLU A 126 19.18 -0.59 22.21
N LEU A 127 18.78 -0.18 23.42
CA LEU A 127 17.60 0.68 23.62
C LEU A 127 17.76 2.04 22.94
N GLU A 128 18.93 2.67 23.01
CA GLU A 128 19.19 3.95 22.34
C GLU A 128 19.14 3.79 20.82
N LYS A 129 19.77 2.73 20.27
CA LYS A 129 19.64 2.37 18.85
C LYS A 129 18.18 2.20 18.44
N ALA A 130 17.38 1.45 19.21
CA ALA A 130 15.96 1.24 18.94
C ALA A 130 15.13 2.54 18.97
N LYS A 131 15.45 3.48 19.87
CA LYS A 131 14.83 4.82 19.90
C LYS A 131 15.17 5.64 18.66
N ASN A 132 16.44 5.63 18.23
CA ASN A 132 16.89 6.39 17.08
C ASN A 132 16.21 5.90 15.80
N ILE A 133 16.16 4.58 15.58
CA ILE A 133 15.42 3.99 14.44
C ILE A 133 13.93 4.37 14.49
N LEU A 134 13.28 4.38 15.67
CA LEU A 134 11.88 4.84 15.79
C LEU A 134 11.70 6.33 15.47
N ALA A 135 12.65 7.18 15.86
CA ALA A 135 12.61 8.61 15.55
C ALA A 135 12.71 8.82 14.03
N ASP A 136 13.67 8.17 13.37
CA ASP A 136 13.83 8.20 11.91
C ASP A 136 12.59 7.63 11.20
N THR A 137 12.02 6.54 11.72
CA THR A 137 10.78 5.94 11.19
C THR A 137 9.60 6.91 11.23
N LYS A 138 9.48 7.71 12.30
CA LYS A 138 8.43 8.76 12.41
C LYS A 138 8.63 9.85 11.35
N ILE A 139 9.87 10.28 11.12
CA ILE A 139 10.21 11.28 10.09
C ILE A 139 9.85 10.73 8.70
N LYS A 140 10.34 9.53 8.35
CA LYS A 140 9.99 8.83 7.09
C LYS A 140 8.47 8.71 6.88
N LEU A 141 7.71 8.45 7.94
CA LEU A 141 6.25 8.33 7.88
C LEU A 141 5.55 9.65 7.55
N GLU A 142 6.03 10.77 8.09
CA GLU A 142 5.52 12.11 7.77
C GLU A 142 5.96 12.57 6.38
N ASP A 143 7.21 12.33 5.98
CA ASP A 143 7.70 12.62 4.62
C ASP A 143 6.92 11.83 3.55
N THR A 144 6.54 10.59 3.87
CA THR A 144 5.69 9.76 2.99
C THR A 144 4.25 10.31 2.91
N ASN A 145 3.75 10.95 3.98
CA ASN A 145 2.44 11.60 3.99
C ASN A 145 2.41 12.80 3.02
N ILE A 146 3.44 13.65 3.07
CA ILE A 146 3.65 14.78 2.16
C ILE A 146 3.78 14.28 0.71
N SER A 147 4.68 13.32 0.48
CA SER A 147 4.93 12.72 -0.83
C SER A 147 3.69 12.08 -1.48
N LEU A 148 2.73 11.62 -0.67
CA LEU A 148 1.49 11.04 -1.16
C LEU A 148 0.50 12.08 -1.66
N GLU A 149 0.38 13.24 -1.01
CA GLU A 149 -0.50 14.31 -1.51
C GLU A 149 0.06 14.95 -2.80
N ASP A 150 1.38 15.11 -2.90
CA ASP A 150 2.05 15.52 -4.16
C ASP A 150 1.79 14.51 -5.30
N LEU A 151 1.87 13.21 -5.01
CA LEU A 151 1.56 12.13 -5.96
C LEU A 151 0.13 12.21 -6.48
N LEU A 152 -0.85 12.55 -5.63
CA LEU A 152 -2.25 12.64 -6.03
C LEU A 152 -2.54 13.79 -7.02
N ILE A 153 -1.65 14.79 -7.07
CA ILE A 153 -1.73 15.97 -7.95
C ILE A 153 -0.85 15.79 -9.21
N SER A 154 0.17 14.93 -9.16
CA SER A 154 1.14 14.71 -10.23
C SER A 154 0.57 14.12 -11.53
N GLU A 155 1.10 14.57 -12.67
CA GLU A 155 0.77 14.02 -14.01
C GLU A 155 1.37 12.62 -14.25
N ASP A 156 2.45 12.25 -13.54
CA ASP A 156 3.16 10.96 -13.66
C ASP A 156 3.03 10.09 -12.37
N PRO A 157 1.81 9.62 -12.02
CA PRO A 157 1.56 8.95 -10.75
C PRO A 157 2.25 7.59 -10.61
N LYS A 158 2.77 7.00 -11.70
CA LYS A 158 3.34 5.65 -11.70
C LYS A 158 4.72 5.59 -11.01
N GLU A 159 5.60 6.54 -11.31
CA GLU A 159 6.95 6.58 -10.71
C GLU A 159 6.88 7.04 -9.25
N ALA A 160 6.10 8.09 -8.97
CA ALA A 160 5.85 8.55 -7.61
C ALA A 160 5.30 7.43 -6.71
N PHE A 161 4.38 6.59 -7.21
CA PHE A 161 3.84 5.47 -6.45
C PHE A 161 4.87 4.36 -6.16
N GLN A 162 5.88 4.18 -7.02
CA GLN A 162 6.98 3.26 -6.74
C GLN A 162 7.86 3.77 -5.59
N LYS A 163 8.14 5.08 -5.56
CA LYS A 163 8.90 5.72 -4.47
C LYS A 163 8.16 5.62 -3.13
N VAL A 164 6.89 6.02 -3.09
CA VAL A 164 6.02 5.87 -1.88
C VAL A 164 5.91 4.41 -1.42
N ARG A 165 5.88 3.45 -2.35
CA ARG A 165 5.86 2.02 -1.99
C ARG A 165 7.19 1.55 -1.40
N ALA A 166 8.32 2.08 -1.86
CA ALA A 166 9.65 1.78 -1.31
C ALA A 166 9.78 2.33 0.13
N THR A 167 9.44 3.60 0.36
CA THR A 167 9.51 4.19 1.72
C THR A 167 8.61 3.47 2.73
N ILE A 168 7.41 3.03 2.31
CA ILE A 168 6.52 2.20 3.14
C ILE A 168 7.16 0.84 3.50
N GLN A 169 7.94 0.25 2.60
CA GLN A 169 8.63 -1.01 2.85
C GLN A 169 9.83 -0.81 3.79
N GLU A 170 10.60 0.26 3.62
CA GLU A 170 11.66 0.67 4.55
C GLU A 170 11.11 0.92 5.96
N ILE A 171 10.05 1.73 6.10
CA ILE A 171 9.36 1.97 7.38
C ILE A 171 8.93 0.65 8.05
N ARG A 172 8.49 -0.34 7.27
CA ARG A 172 8.13 -1.67 7.80
C ARG A 172 9.36 -2.42 8.29
N GLU A 173 10.47 -2.36 7.57
CA GLU A 173 11.73 -3.02 7.91
C GLU A 173 12.35 -2.39 9.16
N ASP A 174 12.40 -1.06 9.26
CA ASP A 174 12.82 -0.31 10.45
C ASP A 174 12.02 -0.75 11.70
N LEU A 175 10.68 -0.82 11.59
CA LEU A 175 9.81 -1.28 12.69
C LEU A 175 10.03 -2.75 13.06
N MET A 176 10.45 -3.59 12.11
CA MET A 176 10.80 -4.99 12.36
C MET A 176 12.18 -5.12 13.01
N GLU A 177 13.17 -4.30 12.64
CA GLU A 177 14.47 -4.23 13.30
C GLU A 177 14.30 -3.77 14.76
N VAL A 178 13.58 -2.67 15.00
CA VAL A 178 13.25 -2.22 16.37
C VAL A 178 12.61 -3.36 17.16
N HIS A 179 11.57 -4.01 16.61
CA HIS A 179 10.92 -5.11 17.32
C HIS A 179 11.89 -6.27 17.63
N SER A 180 12.79 -6.61 16.70
CA SER A 180 13.81 -7.65 16.90
C SER A 180 14.79 -7.30 18.02
N ILE A 181 15.29 -6.05 18.06
CA ILE A 181 16.17 -5.54 19.12
C ILE A 181 15.46 -5.66 20.47
N LEU A 182 14.24 -5.12 20.59
CA LEU A 182 13.49 -5.16 21.85
C LEU A 182 13.21 -6.60 22.33
N VAL A 183 12.90 -7.53 21.42
CA VAL A 183 12.68 -8.94 21.77
C VAL A 183 13.99 -9.63 22.21
N HIS A 184 15.12 -9.28 21.61
CA HIS A 184 16.43 -9.77 22.03
C HIS A 184 16.79 -9.30 23.45
N GLU A 185 16.66 -8.00 23.72
CA GLU A 185 16.92 -7.42 25.05
C GLU A 185 15.97 -7.96 26.12
N ILE A 186 14.71 -8.24 25.80
CA ILE A 186 13.77 -8.93 26.71
C ILE A 186 14.25 -10.34 27.10
N GLY A 187 14.98 -11.02 26.20
CA GLY A 187 15.59 -12.32 26.48
C GLY A 187 16.81 -12.22 27.42
N ILE A 188 17.59 -11.14 27.30
CA ILE A 188 18.76 -10.85 28.15
C ILE A 188 18.32 -10.39 29.54
N ILE A 189 17.35 -9.47 29.63
CA ILE A 189 16.81 -8.94 30.88
C ILE A 189 15.95 -10.01 31.58
N LYS A 190 16.60 -10.85 32.41
CA LYS A 190 15.92 -11.80 33.31
C LYS A 190 14.85 -11.07 34.14
N GLY A 191 13.59 -11.46 33.94
CA GLY A 191 12.45 -10.95 34.72
C GLY A 191 11.40 -10.15 33.94
N LEU A 192 11.54 -9.92 32.63
CA LEU A 192 10.43 -9.38 31.82
C LEU A 192 9.45 -10.46 31.29
N ARG A 193 9.72 -11.74 31.57
CA ARG A 193 8.86 -12.88 31.15
C ARG A 193 7.56 -12.91 31.96
N VAL A 194 6.56 -12.17 31.49
CA VAL A 194 5.20 -12.21 32.02
C VAL A 194 4.61 -13.63 31.89
N GLY A 195 4.53 -14.34 33.02
CA GLY A 195 4.05 -15.73 33.06
C GLY A 195 4.84 -16.71 33.94
N GLN A 196 5.90 -16.27 34.63
CA GLN A 196 6.57 -17.08 35.66
C GLN A 196 6.61 -16.34 37.00
N GLY A 197 5.52 -16.50 37.76
CA GLY A 197 5.60 -16.40 39.21
C GLY A 197 6.33 -17.63 39.76
N GLU A 198 7.17 -17.39 40.77
CA GLU A 198 7.71 -18.37 41.72
C GLU A 198 8.26 -19.71 41.18
N ALA A 199 9.58 -19.74 41.01
CA ALA A 199 10.36 -20.92 41.38
C ALA A 199 11.09 -20.61 42.70
N ILE A 200 10.41 -20.83 43.82
CA ILE A 200 11.03 -20.83 45.15
C ILE A 200 12.11 -21.92 45.15
N PRO A 201 13.34 -21.67 45.64
CA PRO A 201 14.35 -22.72 45.73
C PRO A 201 13.90 -23.79 46.73
N THR A 202 13.62 -24.99 46.25
CA THR A 202 13.34 -26.17 47.09
C THR A 202 14.60 -26.58 47.84
N SER A 203 14.80 -25.98 49.02
CA SER A 203 15.83 -26.39 49.96
C SER A 203 15.55 -27.81 50.45
N SER A 204 16.39 -28.75 50.00
CA SER A 204 16.90 -29.90 50.76
C SER A 204 16.15 -30.23 52.06
N VAL A 205 15.21 -31.17 51.99
CA VAL A 205 14.75 -31.93 53.18
C VAL A 205 15.07 -33.40 52.99
N SER A 206 15.72 -33.94 54.02
CA SER A 206 16.25 -35.29 54.18
C SER A 206 15.29 -36.42 53.77
N ALA A 207 15.87 -37.56 53.38
CA ALA A 207 15.14 -38.76 53.02
C ALA A 207 14.31 -39.33 54.19
N THR A 208 13.04 -39.64 53.90
CA THR A 208 12.18 -40.49 54.74
C THR A 208 12.27 -41.93 54.22
N PRO A 209 12.46 -42.95 55.10
CA PRO A 209 12.74 -44.32 54.65
C PRO A 209 11.54 -45.04 54.03
N ILE A 210 11.87 -45.98 53.15
CA ILE A 210 10.98 -46.89 52.44
C ILE A 210 10.25 -47.83 53.44
N PRO A 211 8.92 -48.01 53.35
CA PRO A 211 8.25 -49.11 54.02
C PRO A 211 8.52 -50.43 53.28
N THR A 212 9.43 -51.23 53.83
CA THR A 212 9.71 -52.60 53.36
C THR A 212 8.49 -53.50 53.54
N LEU A 213 8.17 -54.28 52.50
CA LEU A 213 7.13 -55.32 52.54
C LEU A 213 7.61 -56.50 53.40
N THR A 214 7.00 -56.71 54.56
CA THR A 214 7.30 -57.86 55.43
C THR A 214 6.67 -59.14 54.88
N VAL A 215 7.48 -60.18 54.72
CA VAL A 215 7.05 -61.51 54.26
C VAL A 215 6.68 -62.41 55.45
N THR A 216 5.65 -63.23 55.23
CA THR A 216 5.09 -64.28 56.09
C THR A 216 6.11 -65.18 56.82
N PRO A 217 5.88 -65.51 58.10
CA PRO A 217 6.36 -66.75 58.72
C PRO A 217 5.27 -67.84 58.74
N THR A 218 5.62 -69.03 58.23
CA THR A 218 4.84 -70.28 58.30
C THR A 218 4.82 -70.82 59.75
N PRO A 219 3.74 -71.50 60.22
CA PRO A 219 3.69 -72.07 61.57
C PRO A 219 4.62 -73.30 61.75
N THR A 220 5.16 -73.45 62.96
CA THR A 220 6.06 -74.52 63.41
C THR A 220 5.32 -75.61 64.22
N THR A 221 5.81 -76.85 64.13
CA THR A 221 5.36 -78.03 64.91
C THR A 221 6.39 -78.39 66.02
N GLU A 222 6.16 -79.28 66.99
CA GLU A 222 5.12 -80.32 67.07
C GLU A 222 4.45 -80.44 68.47
N PRO A 223 4.46 -81.52 69.31
CA PRO A 223 3.31 -81.77 70.18
C PRO A 223 3.57 -81.88 71.71
N THR A 224 2.44 -82.01 72.41
CA THR A 224 2.20 -82.62 73.74
C THR A 224 3.28 -83.55 74.30
N ILE A 225 3.55 -83.39 75.61
CA ILE A 225 4.10 -84.45 76.48
C ILE A 225 3.22 -84.53 77.75
N THR A 226 2.62 -85.70 78.00
CA THR A 226 1.90 -86.10 79.24
C THR A 226 2.91 -86.75 80.23
N PRO A 227 2.62 -86.95 81.54
CA PRO A 227 1.39 -87.52 82.11
C PRO A 227 0.55 -86.59 82.99
#